data_AF-A0A6G3X0R9-F1
#
_entry.id   AF-A0A6G3X0R9-F1
#
_cell.length_a   1.000
_cell.length_b   1.000
_cell.length_c   1.000
_cell.angle_alpha   90.00
_cell.angle_beta   90.00
_cell.angle_gamma   90.00
#
_symmetry.space_group_name_H-M   'P 1'
#
loop_
_entity.id
_entity.type
_entity.pdbx_description
1 polymer ?
#
loop_
_entity_poly.entity_id
_entity_poly.type
_entity_poly.pdbx_seq_one_letter_code
_entity_poly.pdbx_strand_id
1 'polypeptide(L)'
;MSEMALTADHLIVIGRGRLLADTTVDELIRSAGGASVKVVTPQPDELGSLLKDPGVTITATRVPSAEAPAHELRIRGVDAAHIGDVAAAHAITLHELTPQTVSLEQA
;
A
#
# COMPACT_ATOMS: atom_id res chain seq x y z
N MET A 1 2.69 1.97 -17.38
CA MET A 1 2.32 1.32 -18.66
C MET A 1 3.17 0.05 -18.74
N SER A 2 2.75 -1.08 -18.17
CA SER A 2 1.49 -1.83 -18.37
C SER A 2 1.44 -2.63 -19.68
N GLU A 3 2.56 -3.17 -20.15
CA GLU A 3 2.55 -4.09 -21.31
C GLU A 3 2.40 -5.56 -20.88
N MET A 4 3.02 -6.00 -19.77
CA MET A 4 2.87 -7.38 -19.28
C MET A 4 1.56 -7.64 -18.52
N ALA A 5 1.01 -6.63 -17.83
CA ALA A 5 -0.26 -6.77 -17.11
C ALA A 5 -1.49 -6.89 -18.04
N LEU A 6 -1.33 -6.63 -19.34
CA LEU A 6 -2.44 -6.66 -20.31
C LEU A 6 -2.53 -7.99 -21.10
N THR A 7 -1.61 -8.94 -20.91
CA THR A 7 -1.46 -10.08 -21.85
C THR A 7 -1.60 -11.47 -21.20
N ALA A 8 -1.58 -11.60 -19.88
CA ALA A 8 -1.59 -12.93 -19.26
C ALA A 8 -2.48 -13.00 -18.01
N ASP A 9 -3.44 -13.92 -18.02
CA ASP A 9 -4.25 -14.28 -16.85
C ASP A 9 -3.48 -15.18 -15.88
N HIS A 10 -2.39 -15.82 -16.34
CA HIS A 10 -1.68 -16.88 -15.64
C HIS A 10 -0.15 -16.76 -15.78
N LEU A 11 0.57 -16.92 -14.67
CA LEU A 11 2.01 -16.74 -14.53
C LEU A 11 2.68 -18.01 -13.99
N ILE A 12 3.75 -18.40 -14.67
CA ILE A 12 4.65 -19.48 -14.27
C ILE A 12 6.01 -18.83 -13.95
N VAL A 13 6.40 -18.80 -12.69
CA VAL A 13 7.69 -18.25 -12.25
C VAL A 13 8.73 -19.37 -12.23
N ILE A 14 9.82 -19.25 -12.99
CA ILE A 14 10.92 -20.22 -13.02
C ILE A 14 12.22 -19.53 -12.61
N GLY A 15 12.96 -20.12 -11.66
CA GLY A 15 14.26 -19.60 -11.23
C GLY A 15 15.22 -20.72 -10.86
N ARG A 16 16.50 -20.56 -11.21
CA ARG A 16 17.55 -21.58 -11.03
C ARG A 16 17.15 -22.97 -11.58
N GLY A 17 16.46 -23.00 -12.71
CA GLY A 17 16.05 -24.23 -13.39
C GLY A 17 14.90 -25.01 -12.73
N ARG A 18 14.15 -24.40 -11.80
CA ARG A 18 12.96 -25.02 -11.18
C ARG A 18 11.77 -24.08 -11.16
N LEU A 19 10.57 -24.65 -11.19
CA LEU A 19 9.32 -23.95 -11.00
C LEU A 19 9.26 -23.38 -9.57
N LEU A 20 9.03 -22.08 -9.44
CA LEU A 20 8.95 -21.34 -8.19
C LEU A 20 7.51 -20.94 -7.84
N ALA A 21 6.67 -20.64 -8.83
CA ALA A 21 5.25 -20.37 -8.63
C ALA A 21 4.43 -20.66 -9.90
N ASP A 22 3.18 -21.06 -9.69
CA ASP A 22 2.15 -21.28 -10.71
C ASP A 22 0.89 -20.60 -10.19
N THR A 23 0.60 -19.39 -10.67
CA THR A 23 -0.40 -18.50 -10.06
C THR A 23 -0.89 -17.46 -11.05
N THR A 24 -2.00 -16.78 -10.76
CA THR A 24 -2.48 -15.67 -11.59
C THR A 24 -1.72 -14.37 -11.31
N VAL A 25 -1.76 -13.39 -12.23
CA VAL A 25 -1.21 -12.04 -12.00
C VAL A 25 -1.81 -11.42 -10.74
N ASP A 26 -3.14 -11.52 -10.57
CA ASP A 26 -3.84 -11.00 -9.39
C ASP A 26 -3.40 -11.68 -8.09
N GLU A 27 -3.17 -12.99 -8.10
CA GLU A 27 -2.67 -13.71 -6.93
C GLU A 27 -1.19 -13.42 -6.63
N LEU A 28 -0.35 -13.25 -7.66
CA LEU A 28 1.04 -12.84 -7.47
C LEU A 28 1.12 -11.42 -6.87
N ILE A 29 0.34 -10.48 -7.39
CA ILE A 29 0.27 -9.12 -6.84
C ILE A 29 -0.27 -9.12 -5.40
N ARG A 30 -1.27 -9.97 -5.11
CA ARG A 30 -1.80 -10.15 -3.75
C ARG A 30 -0.75 -10.74 -2.80
N SER A 31 -0.02 -11.77 -3.23
CA SER A 31 0.98 -12.48 -2.42
C SER A 31 2.31 -11.73 -2.25
N ALA A 32 2.73 -10.94 -3.24
CA ALA A 32 3.97 -10.17 -3.23
C ALA A 32 3.93 -8.94 -2.30
N GLY A 33 2.79 -8.65 -1.67
CA GLY A 33 2.73 -7.67 -0.59
C GLY A 33 1.54 -6.74 -0.58
N GLY A 34 0.39 -7.16 -1.14
CA GLY A 34 -0.91 -6.51 -1.02
C GLY A 34 -0.98 -5.07 -1.53
N ALA A 35 -2.19 -4.62 -1.89
CA ALA A 35 -2.42 -3.19 -2.05
C ALA A 35 -2.07 -2.47 -0.74
N SER A 36 -1.26 -1.42 -0.83
CA SER A 36 -0.94 -0.56 0.32
C SER A 36 -1.26 0.88 -0.02
N VAL A 37 -1.47 1.72 0.97
CA VAL A 37 -1.74 3.14 0.79
C VAL A 37 -0.64 3.91 1.50
N LYS A 38 0.02 4.80 0.75
CA LYS A 38 0.94 5.78 1.32
C LYS A 38 0.12 6.99 1.76
N VAL A 39 0.32 7.40 3.00
CA VAL A 39 -0.32 8.59 3.59
C VAL A 39 0.76 9.47 4.16
N VAL A 40 0.70 10.78 3.94
CA VAL A 40 1.55 11.75 4.65
C VAL A 40 0.65 12.65 5.48
N THR A 41 0.88 12.71 6.78
CA THR A 41 0.07 13.50 7.70
C THR A 41 0.91 14.07 8.86
N PRO A 42 0.59 15.27 9.37
CA PRO A 42 1.15 15.77 10.62
C PRO A 42 0.62 15.03 11.86
N GLN A 43 -0.46 14.24 11.74
CA GLN A 43 -1.16 13.57 12.85
C GLN A 43 -1.13 12.03 12.73
N PRO A 44 0.05 11.38 12.65
CA PRO A 44 0.16 9.95 12.37
C PRO A 44 -0.45 9.06 13.45
N ASP A 45 -0.30 9.43 14.72
CA ASP A 45 -0.75 8.61 15.85
C ASP A 45 -2.28 8.61 15.98
N GLU A 46 -2.90 9.74 15.66
CA GLU A 46 -4.36 9.92 15.67
C GLU A 46 -4.99 9.10 14.54
N LEU A 47 -4.49 9.28 13.31
CA LEU A 47 -4.96 8.51 12.16
C LEU A 47 -4.71 7.00 12.34
N GLY A 48 -3.51 6.65 12.83
CA GLY A 48 -3.14 5.27 13.08
C GLY A 48 -4.01 4.62 14.14
N SER A 49 -4.47 5.36 15.14
CA SER A 49 -5.34 4.82 16.18
C SER A 49 -6.78 4.60 15.70
N LEU A 50 -7.28 5.46 14.82
CA LEU A 50 -8.63 5.33 14.23
C LEU A 50 -8.72 4.17 13.23
N LEU A 51 -7.63 3.86 12.55
CA LEU A 51 -7.56 2.79 11.56
C LEU A 51 -7.13 1.43 12.16
N LYS A 52 -7.00 1.31 13.49
CA LYS A 52 -6.68 0.04 14.14
C LYS A 52 -7.84 -0.92 14.04
N ASP A 53 -7.67 -1.96 13.24
CA ASP A 53 -8.63 -3.07 13.11
C ASP A 53 -7.89 -4.39 12.81
N PRO A 54 -8.42 -5.57 13.17
CA PRO A 54 -7.84 -6.86 12.80
C PRO A 54 -7.63 -6.99 11.28
N GLY A 55 -6.37 -7.01 10.84
CA GLY A 55 -6.00 -7.10 9.42
C GLY A 55 -5.43 -5.81 8.85
N VAL A 56 -5.45 -4.71 9.61
CA VAL A 56 -4.80 -3.46 9.24
C VAL A 56 -3.38 -3.42 9.76
N THR A 57 -2.41 -3.23 8.86
CA THR A 57 -1.00 -3.03 9.22
C THR A 57 -0.59 -1.61 8.89
N ILE A 58 -0.03 -0.90 9.86
CA ILE A 58 0.43 0.49 9.69
C ILE A 58 1.90 0.57 10.06
N THR A 59 2.73 1.02 9.11
CA THR A 59 4.15 1.31 9.34
C THR A 59 4.38 2.81 9.21
N ALA A 60 4.97 3.43 10.23
CA ALA A 60 5.26 4.86 10.25
C ALA A 60 6.74 5.14 10.03
N THR A 61 7.06 6.06 9.12
CA THR A 61 8.41 6.58 8.88
C THR A 61 8.38 8.10 8.99
N ARG A 62 9.30 8.68 9.75
CA ARG A 62 9.44 10.13 9.81
C ARG A 62 10.00 10.65 8.48
N VAL A 63 9.35 11.63 7.88
CA VAL A 63 9.81 12.25 6.63
C VAL A 63 10.40 13.63 6.96
N PRO A 64 11.61 13.95 6.48
CA PRO A 64 12.12 15.30 6.58
C PRO A 64 11.27 16.20 5.66
N SER A 65 10.53 17.12 6.27
CA SER A 65 9.78 18.16 5.55
C SER A 65 10.22 19.53 6.04
N ALA A 66 10.43 20.45 5.10
CA ALA A 66 10.88 21.81 5.37
C ALA A 66 9.78 22.71 5.93
N GLU A 67 8.51 22.33 5.76
CA GLU A 67 7.34 23.19 6.00
C GLU A 67 6.60 22.83 7.30
N ALA A 68 6.55 21.54 7.67
CA ALA A 68 5.97 21.08 8.94
C ALA A 68 6.43 19.63 9.24
N PRO A 69 6.58 19.24 10.52
CA PRO A 69 6.85 17.85 10.87
C PRO A 69 5.67 16.96 10.44
N ALA A 70 5.93 16.04 9.52
CA ALA A 70 4.95 15.07 9.05
C ALA A 70 5.56 13.66 9.03
N HIS A 71 4.68 12.68 9.04
CA HIS A 71 5.05 11.28 8.99
C HIS A 71 4.39 10.62 7.79
N GLU A 72 5.17 9.76 7.13
CA GLU A 72 4.66 8.86 6.11
C GLU A 72 4.16 7.60 6.82
N LEU A 73 2.90 7.26 6.58
CA LEU A 73 2.31 5.99 6.96
C LEU A 73 2.16 5.12 5.72
N ARG A 74 2.60 3.88 5.82
CA ARG A 74 2.24 2.83 4.86
C ARG A 74 1.19 1.93 5.50
N ILE A 75 -0.02 1.98 4.94
CA ILE A 75 -1.20 1.30 5.47
C ILE A 75 -1.55 0.13 4.54
N ARG A 76 -1.80 -1.05 5.10
CA ARG A 76 -2.28 -2.24 4.39
C ARG A 76 -3.56 -2.75 5.06
N GLY A 77 -4.42 -3.40 4.28
CA GLY A 77 -5.69 -3.96 4.77
C GLY A 77 -6.87 -2.98 4.70
N VAL A 78 -6.63 -1.75 4.26
CA VAL A 78 -7.66 -0.70 4.08
C VAL A 78 -7.35 0.04 2.78
N ASP A 79 -8.40 0.42 2.04
CA ASP A 79 -8.26 1.21 0.82
C ASP A 79 -8.13 2.72 1.12
N ALA A 80 -7.74 3.49 0.11
CA ALA A 80 -7.53 4.92 0.25
C ALA A 80 -8.83 5.70 0.51
N ALA A 81 -9.97 5.23 -0.02
CA ALA A 81 -11.25 5.91 0.15
C ALA A 81 -11.68 5.90 1.61
N HIS A 82 -11.63 4.73 2.25
CA HIS A 82 -11.92 4.60 3.67
C HIS A 82 -10.97 5.41 4.55
N ILE A 83 -9.67 5.41 4.23
CA ILE A 83 -8.69 6.25 4.94
C ILE A 83 -9.04 7.74 4.83
N GLY A 84 -9.43 8.19 3.63
CA GLY A 84 -9.86 9.56 3.38
C GLY A 84 -11.13 9.94 4.15
N ASP A 85 -12.12 9.04 4.17
CA ASP A 85 -13.39 9.26 4.88
C ASP A 85 -13.17 9.37 6.40
N VAL A 86 -12.36 8.48 6.98
CA VAL A 86 -11.99 8.53 8.40
C VAL A 86 -11.21 9.82 8.71
N ALA A 87 -10.24 10.19 7.88
CA ALA A 87 -9.49 11.41 8.10
C ALA A 87 -10.41 12.65 8.05
N ALA A 88 -11.31 12.73 7.08
CA ALA A 88 -12.25 13.85 6.95
C ALA A 88 -13.23 13.92 8.13
N ALA A 89 -13.79 12.79 8.55
CA ALA A 89 -14.73 12.72 9.68
C ALA A 89 -14.10 13.18 11.01
N HIS A 90 -12.78 13.03 11.15
CA HIS A 90 -12.02 13.39 12.35
C HIS A 90 -11.16 14.65 12.19
N ALA A 91 -11.33 15.41 11.11
CA ALA A 91 -10.56 16.63 10.81
C ALA A 91 -9.03 16.41 10.82
N ILE A 92 -8.58 15.24 10.37
CA ILE A 92 -7.16 14.90 10.21
C ILE A 92 -6.68 15.41 8.86
N THR A 93 -5.58 16.16 8.88
CA THR A 93 -5.00 16.69 7.64
C THR A 93 -4.20 15.60 6.93
N LEU A 94 -4.49 15.39 5.65
CA LEU A 94 -3.70 14.55 4.77
C LEU A 94 -2.95 15.44 3.78
N HIS A 95 -1.62 15.41 3.81
CA HIS A 95 -0.77 16.06 2.81
C HIS A 95 -0.61 15.18 1.55
N GLU A 96 -0.74 13.86 1.71
CA GLU A 96 -0.71 12.90 0.61
C GLU A 96 -1.58 11.68 0.95
N LEU A 97 -2.28 11.15 -0.05
CA LEU A 97 -3.06 9.92 0.03
C LEU A 97 -2.95 9.18 -1.32
N THR A 98 -2.02 8.24 -1.41
CA THR A 98 -1.64 7.61 -2.68
C THR A 98 -1.75 6.08 -2.56
N PRO A 99 -2.70 5.44 -3.27
CA PRO A 99 -2.70 3.99 -3.43
C PRO A 99 -1.38 3.53 -4.08
N GLN A 100 -0.79 2.47 -3.53
CA GLN A 100 0.43 1.84 -4.00
C GLN A 100 0.10 0.41 -4.43
N THR A 101 0.13 0.17 -5.74
CA THR A 101 0.12 -1.16 -6.34
C THR A 101 1.56 -1.64 -6.46
N VAL A 102 1.88 -2.79 -5.87
CA VAL A 102 3.18 -3.44 -6.10
C VAL A 102 3.19 -3.96 -7.53
N SER A 103 4.14 -3.52 -8.35
CA SER A 103 4.31 -4.04 -9.71
C SER A 103 5.12 -5.35 -9.66
N LEU A 104 4.90 -6.21 -10.65
CA LEU A 104 5.59 -7.49 -10.81
C LEU A 104 7.13 -7.37 -10.87
N GLU A 105 7.67 -6.21 -11.20
CA GLU A 105 9.12 -5.97 -11.32
C GLU A 105 9.82 -5.79 -9.97
N GLN A 106 9.05 -5.63 -8.89
CA GLN A 106 9.58 -5.45 -7.52
C GLN A 106 9.48 -6.72 -6.66
N ALA A 107 9.02 -7.85 -7.24
CA ALA A 107 8.90 -9.16 -6.60
C ALA A 107 10.12 -10.06 -6.85
#